data_AF-A0A655WWN1-F1
#
_entry.id   AF-A0A655WWN1-F1
#
_cell.length_a   1.000
_cell.length_b   1.000
_cell.length_c   1.000
_cell.angle_alpha   90.00
_cell.angle_beta   90.00
_cell.angle_gamma   90.00
#
_symmetry.space_group_name_H-M   'P 1'
#
loop_
_entity.id
_entity.type
_entity.pdbx_description
1 polymer ?
#
loop_
_entity_poly.entity_id
_entity_poly.type
_entity_poly.pdbx_seq_one_letter_code
_entity_poly.pdbx_strand_id
1 'polypeptide(L)'
;MDMVIQMIMLCFGGIILLATKTDPRSVPNGVVFKSGMVAAIAIFGIAWMSDTYFQYAMPQFKSGIVEMVTNYPWTFALALFIVSVVVNSQAAVARMMLPVGLGLGLEPALLIGLMPALYGYFFIPNYPSDIATVNFDNTGTTKIGKWYFNHSFMSIGLIAVISACCVGFVLSKIIIG
;
A
#
# COMPACT_ATOMS: atom_id res chain seq x y z
N MET A 1 -7.41 -9.90 9.79
CA MET A 1 -7.90 -10.16 8.42
C MET A 1 -6.96 -11.11 7.68
N ASP A 2 -5.65 -10.97 7.88
CA ASP A 2 -4.60 -11.69 7.15
C ASP A 2 -4.70 -13.23 7.24
N MET A 3 -5.11 -13.77 8.39
CA MET A 3 -5.29 -15.21 8.57
C MET A 3 -6.38 -15.80 7.65
N VAL A 4 -7.43 -15.03 7.36
CA VAL A 4 -8.52 -15.49 6.47
C VAL A 4 -8.01 -15.64 5.04
N ILE A 5 -7.21 -14.68 4.58
CA ILE A 5 -6.60 -14.73 3.25
C ILE A 5 -5.69 -15.95 3.13
N GLN A 6 -4.82 -16.18 4.12
CA GLN A 6 -3.92 -17.34 4.14
C GLN A 6 -4.69 -18.67 4.14
N MET A 7 -5.73 -18.78 4.95
CA MET A 7 -6.60 -19.97 4.98
C MET A 7 -7.24 -20.24 3.62
N ILE A 8 -7.77 -19.21 2.96
CA ILE A 8 -8.38 -19.34 1.63
C ILE A 8 -7.32 -19.72 0.59
N MET A 9 -6.17 -19.06 0.57
CA MET A 9 -5.07 -19.36 -0.37
C MET A 9 -4.59 -20.81 -0.24
N LEU A 10 -4.39 -21.30 0.99
CA LEU A 10 -3.97 -22.68 1.25
C LEU A 10 -5.07 -23.69 0.88
N CYS A 11 -6.34 -23.35 1.14
CA CYS A 11 -7.49 -24.18 0.74
C CYS A 11 -7.54 -24.37 -0.78
N PHE A 12 -7.46 -23.28 -1.55
CA PHE A 12 -7.39 -23.36 -3.01
C PHE A 12 -6.17 -24.14 -3.49
N GLY A 13 -5.00 -23.92 -2.88
CA GLY A 13 -3.80 -24.72 -3.17
C GLY A 13 -4.03 -26.22 -2.96
N GLY A 14 -4.69 -26.60 -1.87
CA GLY A 14 -5.07 -27.99 -1.58
C GLY A 14 -6.05 -28.55 -2.62
N ILE A 15 -7.09 -27.80 -2.97
CA ILE A 15 -8.07 -28.19 -4.00
C ILE A 15 -7.38 -28.43 -5.34
N ILE A 16 -6.46 -27.53 -5.75
CA ILE A 16 -5.71 -27.66 -7.00
C ILE A 16 -4.88 -28.95 -6.98
N LEU A 17 -4.12 -29.22 -5.91
CA LEU A 17 -3.31 -30.44 -5.79
C LEU A 17 -4.16 -31.71 -5.89
N LEU A 18 -5.33 -31.73 -5.24
CA LEU A 18 -6.26 -32.86 -5.29
C LEU A 18 -6.86 -33.06 -6.69
N ALA A 19 -7.28 -31.96 -7.34
CA ALA A 19 -7.91 -32.01 -8.66
C ALA A 19 -6.92 -32.40 -9.77
N THR A 20 -5.68 -31.90 -9.72
CA THR A 20 -4.65 -32.19 -10.73
C THR A 20 -3.82 -33.43 -10.41
N LYS A 21 -3.96 -34.01 -9.21
CA LYS A 21 -3.16 -35.14 -8.71
C LYS A 21 -1.64 -34.87 -8.77
N THR A 22 -1.24 -33.62 -8.59
CA THR A 22 0.17 -33.22 -8.61
C THR A 22 0.87 -33.75 -7.35
N ASP A 23 2.08 -34.33 -7.49
CA ASP A 23 2.90 -34.72 -6.34
C ASP A 23 3.31 -33.46 -5.55
N PRO A 24 2.90 -33.29 -4.28
CA PRO A 24 3.28 -32.12 -3.49
C PRO A 24 4.80 -31.92 -3.38
N ARG A 25 5.60 -32.99 -3.48
CA ARG A 25 7.06 -32.95 -3.42
C ARG A 25 7.69 -32.30 -4.66
N SER A 26 6.98 -32.21 -5.78
CA SER A 26 7.48 -31.53 -6.98
C SER A 26 7.30 -30.01 -6.91
N VAL A 27 6.37 -29.50 -6.08
CA VAL A 27 6.05 -28.07 -6.02
C VAL A 27 7.26 -27.22 -5.61
N PRO A 28 8.02 -27.53 -4.54
CA PRO A 28 9.18 -26.73 -4.16
C PRO A 28 10.32 -26.76 -5.19
N ASN A 29 10.32 -27.78 -6.05
CA ASN A 29 11.35 -27.97 -7.08
C ASN A 29 11.06 -27.17 -8.36
N GLY A 30 9.82 -26.69 -8.53
CA GLY A 30 9.41 -25.90 -9.67
C GLY A 30 10.09 -24.53 -9.72
N VAL A 31 10.36 -24.05 -10.95
CA VAL A 31 10.99 -22.75 -11.20
C VAL A 31 10.21 -21.58 -10.58
N VAL A 32 8.88 -21.64 -10.62
CA VAL A 32 8.00 -20.60 -10.05
C VAL A 32 8.13 -20.53 -8.53
N PHE A 33 8.14 -21.67 -7.84
CA PHE A 33 8.27 -21.70 -6.38
C PHE A 33 9.65 -21.21 -5.94
N LYS A 34 10.72 -21.65 -6.61
CA LYS A 34 12.09 -21.21 -6.29
C LYS A 34 12.24 -19.69 -6.48
N SER A 35 11.82 -19.16 -7.63
CA SER A 35 11.84 -17.71 -7.86
C SER A 35 10.96 -16.95 -6.87
N GLY A 36 9.78 -17.48 -6.56
CA GLY A 36 8.86 -16.89 -5.57
C GLY A 36 9.45 -16.86 -4.16
N MET A 37 10.15 -17.91 -3.73
CA MET A 37 10.79 -17.96 -2.41
C MET A 37 11.96 -16.97 -2.29
N VAL A 38 12.79 -16.85 -3.32
CA VAL A 38 13.87 -15.84 -3.35
C VAL A 38 13.28 -14.43 -3.27
N ALA A 39 12.24 -14.16 -4.07
CA ALA A 39 11.54 -12.89 -4.03
C ALA A 39 10.93 -12.62 -2.65
N ALA A 40 10.25 -13.60 -2.04
CA ALA A 40 9.63 -13.45 -0.72
C ALA A 40 10.64 -13.07 0.37
N ILE A 41 11.82 -13.72 0.40
CA ILE A 41 12.87 -13.41 1.38
C ILE A 41 13.43 -11.99 1.14
N ALA A 42 13.70 -11.63 -0.12
CA ALA A 42 14.21 -10.30 -0.48
C ALA A 42 13.22 -9.19 -0.11
N ILE A 43 11.92 -9.40 -0.43
CA ILE A 43 10.82 -8.50 -0.09
C ILE A 43 10.73 -8.31 1.43
N PHE A 44 10.74 -9.42 2.17
CA PHE A 44 10.64 -9.38 3.63
C PHE A 44 11.76 -8.57 4.26
N GLY A 45 13.01 -8.75 3.80
CA GLY A 45 14.16 -7.99 4.31
C GLY A 45 14.03 -6.48 4.11
N ILE A 46 13.68 -6.05 2.89
CA ILE A 46 13.51 -4.63 2.56
C ILE A 46 12.35 -4.02 3.35
N ALA A 47 11.21 -4.71 3.38
CA ALA A 47 10.01 -4.25 4.10
C ALA A 47 10.28 -4.15 5.61
N TRP A 48 10.93 -5.15 6.21
CA TRP A 48 11.21 -5.18 7.64
C TRP A 48 12.16 -4.06 8.08
N MET A 49 13.24 -3.80 7.33
CA MET A 49 14.16 -2.71 7.63
C MET A 49 13.46 -1.35 7.54
N SER A 50 12.65 -1.14 6.50
CA SER A 50 11.91 0.11 6.31
C SER A 50 10.86 0.31 7.41
N ASP A 51 10.12 -0.74 7.77
CA ASP A 51 9.10 -0.71 8.83
C ASP A 51 9.75 -0.40 10.19
N THR A 52 10.89 -1.02 10.50
CA THR A 52 11.63 -0.76 11.75
C THR A 52 12.03 0.72 11.88
N TYR A 53 12.58 1.32 10.82
CA TYR A 53 12.94 2.75 10.83
C TYR A 53 11.70 3.63 11.02
N PHE A 54 10.62 3.37 10.28
CA PHE A 54 9.43 4.20 10.34
C PHE A 54 8.66 4.03 11.64
N GLN A 55 8.65 2.85 12.26
CA GLN A 55 8.08 2.66 13.59
C GLN A 55 8.80 3.50 14.64
N TYR A 56 10.13 3.58 14.57
CA TYR A 56 10.93 4.46 15.44
C TYR A 56 10.61 5.94 15.19
N ALA A 57 10.53 6.37 13.93
CA ALA A 57 10.29 7.78 13.56
C ALA A 57 8.82 8.22 13.67
N MET A 58 7.88 7.26 13.75
CA MET A 58 6.44 7.50 13.67
C MET A 58 5.92 8.55 14.68
N PRO A 59 6.36 8.59 15.96
CA PRO A 59 5.85 9.57 16.91
C PRO A 59 6.11 11.02 16.46
N GLN A 60 7.33 11.33 16.01
CA GLN A 60 7.70 12.64 15.47
C GLN A 60 6.97 12.94 14.15
N PHE A 61 6.81 11.95 13.27
CA PHE A 61 6.03 12.11 12.04
C PHE A 61 4.58 12.49 12.34
N LYS A 62 3.94 11.80 13.29
CA LYS A 62 2.55 12.10 13.68
C LYS A 62 2.41 13.51 14.24
N SER A 63 3.28 13.92 15.15
CA SER A 63 3.16 15.26 15.76
C SER A 63 3.27 16.36 14.71
N GLY A 64 4.24 16.28 13.79
CA GLY A 64 4.40 17.26 12.72
C GLY A 64 3.25 17.26 11.72
N ILE A 65 2.72 16.09 11.37
CA ILE A 65 1.56 15.97 10.47
C ILE A 65 0.31 16.60 11.12
N VAL A 66 0.03 16.32 12.40
CA VAL A 66 -1.14 16.89 13.09
C VAL A 66 -1.02 18.41 13.19
N GLU A 67 0.17 18.93 13.51
CA GLU A 67 0.41 20.38 13.54
C GLU A 67 0.19 21.03 12.17
N MET A 68 0.70 20.41 11.10
CA MET A 68 0.50 20.88 9.72
C MET A 68 -0.99 20.94 9.36
N VAL A 69 -1.76 19.90 9.65
CA VAL A 69 -3.21 19.86 9.33
C VAL A 69 -3.99 20.84 10.19
N THR A 70 -3.62 20.99 11.46
CA THR A 70 -4.28 21.95 12.37
C THR A 70 -4.10 23.38 11.87
N ASN A 71 -2.89 23.73 11.42
CA ASN A 71 -2.59 25.07 10.89
C ASN A 71 -3.12 25.28 9.47
N TYR A 72 -3.17 24.21 8.66
CA TYR A 72 -3.55 24.25 7.25
C TYR A 72 -4.45 23.06 6.89
N PRO A 73 -5.77 23.14 7.15
CA PRO A 73 -6.70 22.01 6.95
C PRO A 73 -6.72 21.43 5.52
N TRP A 74 -6.44 22.24 4.50
CA TRP A 74 -6.35 21.79 3.10
C TRP A 74 -5.23 20.78 2.85
N THR A 75 -4.21 20.74 3.73
CA THR A 75 -3.10 19.78 3.64
C THR A 75 -3.48 18.36 4.07
N PHE A 76 -4.71 18.12 4.53
CA PHE A 76 -5.13 16.81 5.03
C PHE A 76 -4.96 15.69 3.98
N ALA A 77 -5.24 15.96 2.71
CA ALA A 77 -5.01 14.99 1.63
C ALA A 77 -3.52 14.62 1.50
N LEU A 78 -2.63 15.62 1.60
CA LEU A 78 -1.19 15.42 1.58
C LEU A 78 -0.72 14.64 2.82
N ALA A 79 -1.29 14.95 4.00
CA ALA A 79 -1.03 14.22 5.22
C ALA A 79 -1.42 12.74 5.11
N LEU A 80 -2.61 12.43 4.58
CA LEU A 80 -3.03 11.05 4.31
C LEU A 80 -2.05 10.33 3.40
N PHE A 81 -1.61 10.99 2.33
CA PHE A 81 -0.65 10.44 1.38
C PHE A 81 0.69 10.14 2.05
N ILE A 82 1.32 11.13 2.70
CA ILE A 82 2.63 10.98 3.35
C ILE A 82 2.59 9.89 4.41
N VAL A 83 1.57 9.91 5.27
CA VAL A 83 1.41 8.89 6.31
C VAL A 83 1.20 7.51 5.69
N SER A 84 0.52 7.41 4.54
CA SER A 84 0.38 6.15 3.81
C SER A 84 1.71 5.65 3.25
N VAL A 85 2.57 6.52 2.71
CA VAL A 85 3.93 6.17 2.28
C VAL A 85 4.71 5.48 3.42
N VAL A 86 4.55 5.99 4.64
CA VAL A 86 5.31 5.56 5.83
C VAL A 86 4.72 4.29 6.44
N VAL A 87 3.40 4.21 6.58
CA VAL A 87 2.70 3.14 7.30
C VAL A 87 2.48 1.89 6.44
N ASN A 88 2.54 2.01 5.11
CA ASN A 88 2.35 0.87 4.19
C ASN A 88 1.02 0.10 4.40
N SER A 89 -0.03 0.78 4.87
CA SER A 89 -1.35 0.15 5.08
C SER A 89 -2.48 1.16 5.02
N GLN A 90 -3.34 1.06 3.99
CA GLN A 90 -4.51 1.93 3.83
C GLN A 90 -5.41 1.91 5.07
N ALA A 91 -5.73 0.71 5.56
CA ALA A 91 -6.65 0.53 6.67
C ALA A 91 -6.06 1.03 8.00
N ALA A 92 -4.75 0.92 8.20
CA ALA A 92 -4.10 1.47 9.39
C ALA A 92 -4.07 3.00 9.35
N VAL A 93 -3.72 3.57 8.20
CA VAL A 93 -3.72 5.03 7.98
C VAL A 93 -5.13 5.59 8.17
N ALA A 94 -6.15 4.95 7.60
CA ALA A 94 -7.54 5.37 7.74
C ALA A 94 -7.99 5.39 9.20
N ARG A 95 -7.75 4.29 9.93
CA ARG A 95 -8.08 4.18 11.36
C ARG A 95 -7.37 5.21 12.22
N MET A 96 -6.18 5.63 11.81
CA MET A 96 -5.38 6.60 12.54
C MET A 96 -5.75 8.05 12.21
N MET A 97 -5.92 8.38 10.93
CA MET A 97 -6.00 9.76 10.44
C MET A 97 -7.43 10.26 10.24
N LEU A 98 -8.38 9.41 9.87
CA LEU A 98 -9.76 9.84 9.68
C LEU A 98 -10.39 10.38 10.97
N PRO A 99 -10.19 9.76 12.17
CA PRO A 99 -10.65 10.36 13.42
C PRO A 99 -10.01 11.71 13.73
N VAL A 100 -8.74 11.91 13.34
CA VAL A 100 -8.06 13.21 13.50
C VAL A 100 -8.73 14.26 12.61
N GLY A 101 -9.01 13.93 11.35
CA GLY A 101 -9.73 14.82 10.43
C GLY A 101 -11.11 15.22 10.97
N LEU A 102 -11.88 14.25 11.48
CA LEU A 102 -13.17 14.51 12.12
C LEU A 102 -13.03 15.39 13.37
N GLY A 103 -12.03 15.13 14.21
CA GLY A 103 -11.75 15.91 15.42
C GLY A 103 -11.37 17.36 15.14
N LEU A 104 -10.81 17.65 13.96
CA LEU A 104 -10.50 19.00 13.47
C LEU A 104 -11.69 19.69 12.79
N GLY A 105 -12.86 19.04 12.74
CA GLY A 105 -14.08 19.60 12.15
C GLY A 105 -14.17 19.46 10.62
N LEU A 106 -13.33 18.61 9.99
CA LEU A 106 -13.48 18.32 8.56
C LEU A 106 -14.78 17.54 8.31
N GLU A 107 -15.51 17.94 7.27
CA GLU A 107 -16.77 17.30 6.89
C GLU A 107 -16.56 15.82 6.51
N PRO A 108 -17.42 14.90 6.97
CA PRO A 108 -17.32 13.48 6.61
C PRO A 108 -17.31 13.23 5.09
N ALA A 109 -18.07 14.02 4.33
CA ALA A 109 -18.09 13.95 2.86
C ALA A 109 -16.69 14.18 2.27
N LEU A 110 -16.00 15.24 2.71
CA LEU A 110 -14.63 15.54 2.29
C LEU A 110 -13.67 14.39 2.63
N LEU A 111 -13.76 13.84 3.85
CA LEU A 111 -12.90 12.73 4.27
C LEU A 111 -13.09 11.48 3.41
N ILE A 112 -14.33 11.16 3.04
CA ILE A 112 -14.66 10.07 2.12
C ILE A 112 -14.08 10.35 0.72
N GLY A 113 -14.25 11.58 0.22
CA GLY A 113 -13.74 11.99 -1.09
C GLY A 113 -12.21 11.92 -1.18
N LEU A 114 -11.50 12.12 -0.06
CA LEU A 114 -10.04 12.06 0.03
C LEU A 114 -9.48 10.66 0.34
N MET A 115 -10.31 9.63 0.51
CA MET A 115 -9.82 8.27 0.75
C MET A 115 -8.82 7.74 -0.28
N PRO A 116 -8.84 8.11 -1.57
CA PRO A 116 -7.79 7.67 -2.50
C PRO A 116 -6.38 8.10 -2.08
N ALA A 117 -6.23 9.19 -1.31
CA ALA A 117 -4.93 9.60 -0.74
C ALA A 117 -4.34 8.56 0.24
N LEU A 118 -5.16 7.62 0.75
CA LEU A 118 -4.69 6.50 1.55
C LEU A 118 -3.85 5.51 0.75
N TYR A 119 -3.81 5.59 -0.59
CA TYR A 119 -2.97 4.78 -1.45
C TYR A 119 -1.63 5.48 -1.76
N GLY A 120 -0.80 5.76 -0.74
CA GLY A 120 0.53 6.37 -0.92
C GLY A 120 1.69 5.38 -0.87
N TYR A 121 1.46 4.15 -0.43
CA TYR A 121 2.49 3.13 -0.17
C TYR A 121 3.24 2.62 -1.42
N PHE A 122 2.84 3.02 -2.63
CA PHE A 122 3.62 2.77 -3.84
C PHE A 122 4.79 3.75 -4.00
N PHE A 123 4.78 4.88 -3.28
CA PHE A 123 5.71 5.99 -3.50
C PHE A 123 7.15 5.62 -3.15
N ILE A 124 7.32 4.74 -2.16
CA ILE A 124 8.59 4.09 -1.89
C ILE A 124 8.46 2.66 -2.42
N PRO A 125 9.41 2.16 -3.24
CA PRO A 125 9.33 0.81 -3.80
C PRO A 125 9.73 -0.27 -2.77
N ASN A 126 9.22 -0.17 -1.55
CA ASN A 126 9.39 -1.14 -0.46
C ASN A 126 8.14 -2.00 -0.23
N TYR A 127 7.02 -1.68 -0.89
CA TYR A 127 5.78 -2.40 -0.70
C TYR A 127 5.84 -3.80 -1.33
N PRO A 128 5.44 -4.87 -0.61
CA PRO A 128 5.62 -6.25 -1.08
C PRO A 128 5.05 -6.54 -2.46
N SER A 129 3.88 -5.99 -2.79
CA SER A 129 3.25 -6.24 -4.09
C SER A 129 3.97 -5.56 -5.26
N ASP A 130 4.57 -4.39 -5.04
CA ASP A 130 5.35 -3.69 -6.07
C ASP A 130 6.62 -4.47 -6.39
N ILE A 131 7.34 -4.91 -5.36
CA ILE A 131 8.56 -5.71 -5.51
C ILE A 131 8.23 -7.09 -6.12
N ALA A 132 7.14 -7.73 -5.70
CA ALA A 132 6.70 -8.99 -6.29
C ALA A 132 6.37 -8.84 -7.78
N THR A 133 5.70 -7.74 -8.16
CA THR A 133 5.35 -7.45 -9.55
C THR A 133 6.60 -7.31 -10.41
N VAL A 134 7.63 -6.60 -9.93
CA VAL A 134 8.92 -6.48 -10.63
C VAL A 134 9.62 -7.84 -10.81
N ASN A 135 9.56 -8.72 -9.79
CA ASN A 135 10.19 -10.04 -9.87
C ASN A 135 9.41 -11.04 -10.75
N PHE A 136 8.10 -10.90 -10.86
CA PHE A 136 7.27 -11.77 -11.70
C PHE A 136 7.12 -11.28 -13.14
N ASP A 137 7.48 -10.03 -13.43
CA ASP A 137 7.38 -9.46 -14.77
C ASP A 137 8.48 -9.99 -15.71
N ASN A 138 8.14 -11.02 -16.47
CA ASN A 138 9.02 -11.61 -17.49
C ASN A 138 9.23 -10.70 -18.72
N THR A 139 8.46 -9.62 -18.87
CA THR A 139 8.61 -8.66 -19.99
C THR A 139 9.67 -7.59 -19.71
N GLY A 140 10.03 -7.38 -18.44
CA GLY A 140 10.97 -6.35 -18.00
C GLY A 140 10.45 -4.91 -18.15
N THR A 141 9.13 -4.73 -18.34
CA THR A 141 8.50 -3.40 -18.47
C THR A 141 8.32 -2.73 -17.10
N THR A 142 8.18 -3.52 -16.04
CA THR A 142 8.06 -3.10 -14.65
C THR A 142 9.39 -3.22 -13.95
N LYS A 143 9.96 -2.10 -13.49
CA LYS A 143 11.31 -2.08 -12.91
C LYS A 143 11.47 -1.02 -11.84
N ILE A 144 12.37 -1.30 -10.92
CA ILE A 144 12.99 -0.30 -10.03
C ILE A 144 14.30 0.11 -10.72
N GLY A 145 14.42 1.39 -11.05
CA GLY A 145 15.55 1.98 -11.73
C GLY A 145 16.72 2.29 -10.81
N LYS A 146 17.61 3.17 -11.27
CA LYS A 146 18.85 3.53 -10.56
C LYS A 146 18.62 4.33 -9.26
N TRP A 147 17.51 5.08 -9.19
CA TRP A 147 17.22 6.00 -8.09
C TRP A 147 16.05 5.52 -7.27
N TYR A 148 16.02 5.93 -5.99
CA TYR A 148 15.01 5.47 -5.02
C TYR A 148 13.56 5.69 -5.49
N PHE A 149 13.27 6.85 -6.08
CA PHE A 149 11.94 7.23 -6.60
C PHE A 149 11.77 6.96 -8.11
N ASN A 150 12.74 6.30 -8.74
CA ASN A 150 12.69 5.97 -10.16
C ASN A 150 12.18 4.54 -10.32
N HIS A 151 10.87 4.35 -10.34
CA HIS A 151 10.24 3.05 -10.57
C HIS A 151 8.95 3.18 -11.38
N SER A 152 8.54 2.10 -12.05
CA SER A 152 7.40 2.09 -12.97
C SER A 152 6.07 2.52 -12.33
N PHE A 153 5.91 2.35 -11.01
CA PHE A 153 4.69 2.70 -10.28
C PHE A 153 4.54 4.20 -9.99
N MET A 154 5.63 4.99 -10.03
CA MET A 154 5.63 6.36 -9.51
C MET A 154 4.65 7.27 -10.28
N SER A 155 4.81 7.36 -11.60
CA SER A 155 3.98 8.24 -12.42
C SER A 155 2.52 7.80 -12.43
N ILE A 156 2.27 6.51 -12.64
CA ILE A 156 0.92 5.93 -12.73
C ILE A 156 0.21 6.06 -11.38
N GLY A 157 0.89 5.77 -10.27
CA GLY A 157 0.34 5.88 -8.93
C GLY A 157 -0.01 7.32 -8.57
N LEU A 158 0.87 8.29 -8.87
CA LEU A 158 0.58 9.71 -8.61
C LEU A 158 -0.61 10.20 -9.44
N ILE A 159 -0.66 9.85 -10.73
CA ILE A 159 -1.80 10.20 -11.59
C ILE A 159 -3.08 9.60 -11.03
N ALA A 160 -3.06 8.32 -10.64
CA ALA A 160 -4.22 7.63 -10.08
C ALA A 160 -4.71 8.29 -8.78
N VAL A 161 -3.81 8.55 -7.83
CA VAL A 161 -4.19 9.18 -6.54
C VAL A 161 -4.72 10.58 -6.75
N ILE A 162 -4.02 11.42 -7.52
CA ILE A 162 -4.42 12.81 -7.73
C ILE A 162 -5.78 12.87 -8.43
N SER A 163 -5.93 12.14 -9.54
CA SER A 163 -7.20 12.11 -10.28
C SER A 163 -8.35 11.54 -9.45
N ALA A 164 -8.12 10.45 -8.72
CA ALA A 164 -9.13 9.84 -7.85
C ALA A 164 -9.51 10.76 -6.68
N CYS A 165 -8.58 11.50 -6.08
CA CYS A 165 -8.90 12.50 -5.06
C CYS A 165 -9.73 13.65 -5.63
N CYS A 166 -9.39 14.16 -6.81
CA CYS A 166 -10.17 15.22 -7.46
C CYS A 166 -11.59 14.77 -7.77
N VAL A 167 -11.73 13.59 -8.40
CA VAL A 167 -13.04 13.01 -8.72
C VAL A 167 -13.80 12.67 -7.43
N GLY A 168 -13.13 12.06 -6.45
CA GLY A 168 -13.70 11.68 -5.16
C GLY A 168 -14.23 12.89 -4.38
N PHE A 169 -13.49 13.99 -4.38
CA PHE A 169 -13.95 15.25 -3.81
C PHE A 169 -15.24 15.75 -4.48
N VAL A 170 -15.25 15.84 -5.81
CA VAL A 170 -16.45 16.29 -6.56
C VAL A 170 -17.64 15.37 -6.29
N LEU A 171 -17.44 14.05 -6.34
CA LEU A 171 -18.50 13.07 -6.08
C LEU A 171 -19.02 13.15 -4.65
N SER A 172 -18.14 13.32 -3.66
CA SER A 172 -18.56 13.46 -2.26
C SER A 172 -19.47 14.67 -2.05
N LYS A 173 -19.19 15.79 -2.73
CA LYS A 173 -20.00 17.01 -2.67
C LYS A 173 -21.34 16.88 -3.36
N ILE A 174 -21.42 16.11 -4.44
CA ILE A 174 -22.67 15.89 -5.17
C ILE A 174 -23.58 14.88 -4.46
N ILE A 175 -23.00 13.78 -3.95
CA ILE A 175 -23.77 12.63 -3.46
C ILE A 175 -24.09 12.76 -1.97
N ILE A 176 -23.15 13.24 -1.16
CA ILE A 176 -23.27 13.29 0.30
C ILE A 176 -23.66 14.69 0.76
N GLY A 177 -23.01 15.73 0.20
CA GLY A 177 -23.16 17.13 0.59
C GLY A 177 -21.99 17.62 1.44
#